data_AF-A0A2Z3S112-F1
#
_entry.id   AF-A0A2Z3S112-F1
#
_cell.length_a   1.000
_cell.length_b   1.000
_cell.length_c   1.000
_cell.angle_alpha   90.00
_cell.angle_beta   90.00
_cell.angle_gamma   90.00
#
_symmetry.space_group_name_H-M   'P 1'
#
loop_
_entity.id
_entity.type
_entity.pdbx_description
1 polymer ?
#
loop_
_entity_poly.entity_id
_entity_poly.type
_entity_poly.pdbx_seq_one_letter_code
_entity_poly.pdbx_strand_id
1 'polypeptide(L)'
;MEHVHQRIYVSAFLANIPRTELPFEIAYLYDYINFAHPFREGNGRSQREFFQQLIEKIGLRMNWSLIDSTTLHSACHIARNEGNLKPLEEVIKLTLQES
;
A
#
# COMPACT_ATOMS: atom_id res chain seq x y z
N MET A 1 3.56 10.95 9.59
CA MET A 1 3.35 9.55 10.04
C MET A 1 2.15 9.39 10.96
N GLU A 2 1.76 10.40 11.76
CA GLU A 2 0.57 10.32 12.63
C GLU A 2 -0.71 9.90 11.90
N HIS A 3 -0.99 10.50 10.74
CA HIS A 3 -2.18 10.16 9.93
C HIS A 3 -2.27 8.68 9.55
N VAL A 4 -1.16 8.10 9.10
CA VAL A 4 -1.06 6.68 8.73
C VAL A 4 -1.28 5.80 9.96
N HIS A 5 -0.62 6.15 11.07
CA HIS A 5 -0.78 5.43 12.34
C HIS A 5 -2.25 5.43 12.80
N GLN A 6 -2.89 6.60 12.84
CA GLN A 6 -4.29 6.74 13.24
C GLN A 6 -5.22 5.91 12.35
N ARG A 7 -5.08 6.00 11.02
CA ARG A 7 -5.89 5.21 10.08
C ARG A 7 -5.75 3.69 10.29
N ILE A 8 -4.53 3.21 10.50
CA ILE A 8 -4.29 1.78 10.79
C ILE A 8 -4.90 1.38 12.13
N TYR A 9 -4.78 2.24 13.15
CA TYR A 9 -5.32 1.96 14.48
C TYR A 9 -6.85 1.89 14.49
N VAL A 10 -7.52 2.92 13.95
CA VAL A 10 -9.00 2.98 13.94
C VAL A 10 -9.65 1.92 13.07
N SER A 11 -8.95 1.46 12.02
CA SER A 11 -9.40 0.37 11.16
C SER A 11 -9.11 -1.03 11.72
N ALA A 12 -8.54 -1.13 12.93
CA ALA A 12 -8.08 -2.38 13.53
C ALA A 12 -7.12 -3.15 12.60
N PHE A 13 -6.02 -2.52 12.18
CA PHE A 13 -5.06 -3.06 11.22
C PHE A 13 -5.70 -3.40 9.86
N LEU A 14 -6.63 -2.58 9.39
CA LEU A 14 -7.45 -2.79 8.17
C LEU A 14 -8.57 -3.84 8.31
N ALA A 15 -8.73 -4.52 9.45
CA ALA A 15 -9.76 -5.56 9.62
C ALA A 15 -11.20 -5.03 9.47
N ASN A 16 -11.41 -3.75 9.80
CA ASN A 16 -12.72 -3.11 9.71
C ASN A 16 -13.00 -2.48 8.33
N ILE A 17 -12.12 -2.65 7.34
CA ILE A 17 -12.30 -2.12 5.99
C ILE A 17 -13.00 -3.18 5.13
N PRO A 18 -14.10 -2.84 4.43
CA PRO A 18 -14.73 -3.77 3.50
C PRO A 18 -13.76 -4.28 2.44
N ARG A 19 -13.84 -5.57 2.08
CA ARG A 19 -12.95 -6.17 1.06
C ARG A 19 -12.97 -5.42 -0.28
N THR A 20 -14.09 -4.81 -0.64
CA THR A 20 -14.25 -4.00 -1.86
C THR A 20 -13.50 -2.67 -1.82
N GLU A 21 -13.22 -2.15 -0.63
CA GLU A 21 -12.54 -0.85 -0.40
C GLU A 21 -11.07 -1.04 -0.03
N LEU A 22 -10.67 -2.26 0.33
CA LEU A 22 -9.35 -2.57 0.83
C LEU A 22 -8.20 -2.20 -0.14
N PRO A 23 -8.28 -2.45 -1.47
CA PRO A 23 -7.23 -2.02 -2.40
C PRO A 23 -7.01 -0.50 -2.39
N PHE A 24 -8.10 0.26 -2.35
CA PHE A 24 -8.05 1.72 -2.27
C PHE A 24 -7.39 2.19 -0.97
N GLU A 25 -7.80 1.63 0.17
CA GLU A 25 -7.26 2.01 1.48
C GLU A 25 -5.77 1.72 1.58
N ILE A 26 -5.32 0.56 1.09
CA ILE A 26 -3.90 0.20 1.04
C ILE A 26 -3.14 1.12 0.09
N ALA A 27 -3.65 1.38 -1.12
CA ALA A 27 -3.02 2.29 -2.07
C ALA A 27 -2.84 3.69 -1.50
N TYR A 28 -3.84 4.20 -0.79
CA TYR A 28 -3.78 5.51 -0.14
C TYR A 28 -2.68 5.56 0.92
N LEU A 29 -2.63 4.57 1.82
CA LEU A 29 -1.59 4.49 2.84
C LEU A 29 -0.20 4.30 2.20
N TYR A 30 -0.13 3.56 1.09
CA TYR A 30 1.10 3.30 0.35
C TYR A 30 1.65 4.58 -0.26
N ASP A 31 0.82 5.39 -0.93
CA ASP A 31 1.21 6.70 -1.46
C ASP A 31 1.72 7.62 -0.34
N TYR A 32 1.01 7.66 0.79
CA TYR A 32 1.39 8.49 1.92
C TYR A 32 2.77 8.12 2.50
N ILE A 33 3.03 6.82 2.68
CA ILE A 33 4.34 6.34 3.15
C ILE A 33 5.42 6.55 2.08
N ASN A 34 5.10 6.30 0.80
CA ASN A 34 6.03 6.49 -0.31
C ASN A 34 6.51 7.94 -0.34
N PHE A 35 5.59 8.90 -0.25
CA PHE A 35 5.92 10.33 -0.20
C PHE A 35 6.77 10.71 1.01
N ALA A 36 6.52 10.11 2.17
CA ALA A 36 7.23 10.48 3.40
C ALA A 36 8.73 10.16 3.35
N HIS A 37 9.17 9.19 2.54
CA HIS A 37 10.57 8.76 2.40
C HIS A 37 11.37 8.80 3.72
N PRO A 38 10.96 8.06 4.77
CA PRO A 38 11.45 8.27 6.13
C PRO A 38 12.92 7.86 6.36
N PHE A 39 13.54 7.12 5.44
CA PHE A 39 14.92 6.64 5.56
C PHE A 39 15.84 7.26 4.51
N ARG A 40 17.14 7.34 4.84
CA ARG A 40 18.18 7.77 3.89
C ARG A 40 18.25 6.86 2.66
N GLU A 41 18.15 5.55 2.87
CA GLU A 41 18.15 4.51 1.84
C GLU A 41 17.25 3.34 2.26
N GLY A 42 16.81 2.54 1.30
CA GLY A 42 16.05 1.31 1.58
C GLY A 42 14.54 1.48 1.75
N ASN A 43 13.99 2.69 1.53
CA ASN A 43 12.55 2.98 1.66
C ASN A 43 11.65 1.93 0.98
N GLY A 44 11.92 1.59 -0.27
CA GLY A 44 11.09 0.62 -0.99
C GLY A 44 11.09 -0.79 -0.39
N ARG A 45 12.21 -1.25 0.21
CA ARG A 45 12.26 -2.56 0.89
C ARG A 45 11.47 -2.50 2.19
N SER A 46 11.76 -1.51 3.03
CA SER A 46 11.08 -1.34 4.32
C SER A 46 9.57 -1.14 4.16
N GLN A 47 9.16 -0.39 3.14
CA GLN A 47 7.74 -0.18 2.83
C GLN A 47 7.04 -1.48 2.42
N ARG A 48 7.64 -2.26 1.51
CA ARG A 48 7.05 -3.54 1.09
C ARG A 48 6.90 -4.53 2.25
N GLU A 49 7.92 -4.64 3.09
CA GLU A 49 7.87 -5.50 4.29
C GLU A 49 6.86 -5.02 5.32
N PHE A 50 6.73 -3.70 5.51
CA PHE A 50 5.73 -3.13 6.39
C PHE A 50 4.31 -3.48 5.95
N PHE A 51 4.00 -3.29 4.65
CA PHE A 51 2.67 -3.62 4.14
C PHE A 51 2.41 -5.11 4.11
N GLN A 52 3.42 -5.95 3.83
CA GLN A 52 3.27 -7.41 3.94
C GLN A 52 2.81 -7.81 5.35
N GLN A 53 3.51 -7.35 6.39
CA GLN A 53 3.14 -7.65 7.79
C GLN A 53 1.78 -7.10 8.19
N LEU A 54 1.42 -5.90 7.70
CA LEU A 54 0.11 -5.30 7.97
C LEU A 54 -1.02 -6.11 7.34
N ILE A 55 -0.86 -6.52 6.09
CA ILE A 55 -1.87 -7.26 5.32
C ILE A 55 -2.02 -8.70 5.84
N GLU A 56 -0.94 -9.31 6.34
CA GLU A 56 -1.00 -10.62 7.01
C GLU A 56 -1.88 -10.62 8.26
N LYS A 57 -2.08 -9.47 8.93
CA LYS A 57 -3.00 -9.36 10.09
C LYS A 57 -4.47 -9.62 9.73
N ILE A 58 -4.83 -9.49 8.46
CA ILE A 58 -6.20 -9.66 7.96
C ILE A 58 -6.36 -10.89 7.06
N GLY A 59 -5.44 -11.85 7.17
CA GLY A 59 -5.47 -13.14 6.46
C GLY A 59 -5.21 -13.05 4.96
N LEU A 60 -4.56 -11.98 4.52
CA LEU A 60 -4.15 -11.78 3.14
C LEU A 60 -2.62 -11.72 3.03
N ARG A 61 -2.12 -11.74 1.80
CA ARG A 61 -0.70 -11.52 1.48
C ARG A 61 -0.56 -10.67 0.22
N MET A 62 0.62 -10.09 0.03
CA MET A 62 0.91 -9.28 -1.15
C MET A 62 2.00 -9.93 -1.99
N ASN A 63 1.62 -10.40 -3.17
CA ASN A 63 2.54 -11.03 -4.10
C ASN A 63 3.14 -9.99 -5.06
N TRP A 64 4.25 -9.39 -4.63
CA TRP A 64 4.99 -8.42 -5.43
C TRP A 64 5.61 -8.98 -6.72
N SER A 65 5.72 -10.30 -6.88
CA SER A 65 6.26 -10.89 -8.11
C SER A 65 5.33 -10.71 -9.32
N LEU A 66 4.07 -10.34 -9.10
CA LEU A 66 3.07 -10.14 -10.14
C LEU A 66 3.17 -8.78 -10.83
N ILE A 67 3.99 -7.87 -10.30
CA ILE A 67 4.13 -6.51 -10.79
C ILE A 67 5.61 -6.18 -10.93
N ASP A 68 6.00 -5.66 -12.09
CA ASP A 68 7.35 -5.17 -12.29
C ASP A 68 7.57 -3.80 -11.62
N SER A 69 8.83 -3.48 -11.34
CA SER A 69 9.20 -2.23 -10.67
C SER A 69 8.81 -0.97 -11.44
N THR A 70 8.78 -1.03 -12.78
CA THR A 70 8.46 0.12 -13.62
C THR A 70 6.97 0.45 -13.53
N THR A 71 6.12 -0.58 -13.57
CA THR A 71 4.67 -0.43 -13.38
C THR A 71 4.34 0.18 -12.01
N LEU A 72 4.91 -0.37 -10.92
CA LEU A 72 4.71 0.19 -9.58
C LEU A 72 5.23 1.64 -9.47
N HIS A 73 6.41 1.92 -10.03
CA HIS A 73 6.98 3.27 -10.02
C HIS A 73 6.08 4.26 -10.76
N SER A 74 5.59 3.90 -11.95
CA SER A 74 4.68 4.72 -12.74
C SER A 74 3.37 4.98 -11.99
N ALA A 75 2.79 3.95 -11.37
CA ALA A 75 1.57 4.09 -10.58
C ALA A 75 1.74 5.04 -9.38
N CYS A 76 2.85 4.91 -8.63
CA CYS A 76 3.19 5.84 -7.56
C CYS A 76 3.41 7.28 -8.08
N HIS A 77 4.04 7.43 -9.24
CA HIS A 77 4.28 8.73 -9.87
C HIS A 77 2.96 9.43 -10.24
N ILE A 78 2.03 8.71 -10.86
CA ILE A 78 0.71 9.23 -11.24
C ILE A 78 -0.11 9.57 -9.98
N ALA A 79 -0.13 8.68 -8.98
CA ALA A 79 -0.80 8.93 -7.71
C ALA A 79 -0.33 10.25 -7.08
N ARG A 80 0.98 10.49 -7.09
CA ARG A 80 1.56 11.66 -6.44
C ARG A 80 1.41 12.95 -7.24
N ASN A 81 1.74 12.93 -8.53
CA ASN A 81 1.83 14.14 -9.34
C ASN A 81 0.49 14.59 -9.89
N GLU A 82 -0.41 13.65 -10.15
CA GLU A 82 -1.73 13.93 -10.73
C GLU A 82 -2.84 13.82 -9.68
N GLY A 83 -2.53 13.37 -8.46
CA GLY A 83 -3.53 13.08 -7.43
C GLY A 83 -4.45 11.90 -7.81
N ASN A 84 -4.07 11.11 -8.81
CA ASN A 84 -4.87 10.03 -9.35
C ASN A 84 -4.41 8.69 -8.79
N LEU A 85 -5.07 8.23 -7.72
CA LEU A 85 -4.70 6.99 -7.02
C LEU A 85 -5.07 5.71 -7.79
N LYS A 86 -5.94 5.79 -8.81
CA LYS A 86 -6.50 4.60 -9.49
C LYS A 86 -5.45 3.62 -10.03
N PRO A 87 -4.35 4.06 -10.67
CA PRO A 87 -3.34 3.11 -11.16
C PRO A 87 -2.67 2.35 -10.02
N LEU A 88 -2.44 3.01 -8.87
CA LEU A 88 -1.85 2.38 -7.70
C LEU A 88 -2.84 1.43 -7.03
N GLU A 89 -4.12 1.79 -6.97
CA GLU A 89 -5.19 0.89 -6.51
C GLU A 89 -5.26 -0.40 -7.33
N GLU A 90 -5.20 -0.32 -8.66
CA GLU A 90 -5.20 -1.49 -9.53
C GLU A 90 -3.94 -2.36 -9.34
N VAL A 91 -2.77 -1.73 -9.16
CA VAL A 91 -1.54 -2.46 -8.80
C VAL A 91 -1.72 -3.22 -7.49
N ILE A 92 -2.22 -2.56 -6.44
CA ILE A 92 -2.46 -3.20 -5.15
C ILE A 92 -3.45 -4.36 -5.30
N LYS A 93 -4.55 -4.15 -6.01
CA LYS A 93 -5.57 -5.18 -6.27
C LYS A 93 -5.00 -6.41 -6.96
N LEU A 94 -4.12 -6.25 -7.94
CA LEU A 94 -3.46 -7.35 -8.64
C LEU A 94 -2.49 -8.14 -7.74
N THR A 95 -1.88 -7.46 -6.77
CA THR A 95 -0.89 -8.08 -5.87
C THR A 95 -1.54 -8.77 -4.67
N LEU A 96 -2.74 -8.38 -4.26
CA LEU A 96 -3.44 -8.94 -3.10
C LEU A 96 -3.95 -10.36 -3.36
N GLN A 97 -3.65 -11.27 -2.44
CA GLN A 97 -4.09 -12.65 -2.48
C GLN A 97 -4.53 -13.10 -1.08
N GLU A 98 -5.40 -14.11 -1.01
CA GLU A 98 -5.59 -14.86 0.23
C GLU A 98 -4.27 -15.52 0.65
N SER A 99 -3.98 -15.56 1.96
CA SER A 99 -2.72 -16.08 2.51
C SER A 99 -2.47 -17.55 2.17
#